data_AF-A0A821S3I3-F1
#
_entry.id   AF-A0A821S3I3-F1
#
_cell.length_a   1.000
_cell.length_b   1.000
_cell.length_c   1.000
_cell.angle_alpha   90.00
_cell.angle_beta   90.00
_cell.angle_gamma   90.00
#
_symmetry.space_group_name_H-M   'P 1'
#
loop_
_entity.id
_entity.type
_entity.pdbx_description
1 polymer ?
#
loop_
_entity_poly.entity_id
_entity_poly.type
_entity_poly.pdbx_seq_one_letter_code
_entity_poly.pdbx_strand_id
1 'polypeptide(L)' 'MDGTFDTTPPNFKQVYLIHAQKFGQGLPVAFCLLPNKRGKTYTELIEQLKEKANTMGKQFKPKRIITDYEPTLLPVVG' A
#
# COMPACT_ATOMS: atom_id res chain seq x y z
N MET A 1 3.82 -4.77 3.52
CA MET A 1 3.41 -3.36 3.50
C MET A 1 3.97 -2.80 4.78
N ASP A 2 4.87 -1.84 4.64
CA ASP A 2 5.69 -1.31 5.72
C ASP A 2 5.52 0.21 5.71
N GLY A 3 5.16 0.78 6.87
CA GLY A 3 4.94 2.21 7.04
C GLY A 3 6.12 2.84 7.77
N THR A 4 6.94 3.63 7.07
CA THR A 4 8.06 4.36 7.71
C THR A 4 7.64 5.79 8.02
N PHE A 5 7.88 6.22 9.27
CA PHE A 5 7.44 7.50 9.83
C PHE A 5 8.54 8.57 9.90
N ASP A 6 9.81 8.20 9.76
CA ASP A 6 10.94 9.07 10.17
C ASP A 6 11.18 10.28 9.26
N THR A 7 10.78 10.24 7.99
CA THR A 7 10.91 11.36 7.06
C THR A 7 9.76 11.38 6.07
N THR A 8 8.70 12.12 6.39
CA THR A 8 7.56 12.35 5.47
C THR A 8 7.57 13.82 5.04
N PRO A 9 7.33 14.15 3.75
CA PRO A 9 7.26 15.55 3.32
C PRO A 9 6.16 16.30 4.11
N PRO A 10 6.34 17.62 4.37
CA PRO A 10 5.29 18.42 4.98
C PRO A 10 4.03 18.27 4.11
N ASN A 11 2.92 17.83 4.73
CA ASN A 11 1.60 17.47 4.17
C ASN A 11 1.24 15.97 4.20
N PHE A 12 2.18 15.07 4.47
CA PHE A 12 1.90 13.63 4.57
C PHE A 12 2.22 13.09 5.97
N LYS A 13 1.41 12.15 6.44
CA LYS A 13 1.54 11.56 7.78
C LYS A 13 2.31 10.24 7.79
N GLN A 14 2.44 9.59 6.63
CA GLN A 14 3.22 8.37 6.48
C GLN A 14 3.62 8.12 5.03
N VAL A 15 4.79 7.51 4.84
CA VAL A 15 5.17 6.85 3.59
C VAL A 15 4.84 5.38 3.72
N TYR A 16 4.06 4.87 2.78
CA TYR A 16 3.61 3.49 2.76
C TYR A 16 4.29 2.75 1.61
N LEU A 17 5.03 1.70 1.95
CA LEU A 17 5.84 0.94 1.01
C LEU A 17 5.22 -0.41 0.73
N ILE A 18 4.91 -0.65 -0.55
CA ILE A 18 4.38 -1.92 -1.04
C ILE A 18 5.52 -2.71 -1.65
N HIS A 19 5.79 -3.86 -1.05
CA HIS A 19 6.78 -4.81 -1.52
C HIS A 19 6.09 -5.98 -2.20
N ALA A 20 6.56 -6.36 -3.39
CA ALA A 20 6.24 -7.63 -4.00
C ALA A 20 7.34 -8.63 -3.65
N GLN A 21 6.95 -9.82 -3.18
CA GLN A 21 7.89 -10.90 -2.93
C GLN A 21 8.14 -11.67 -4.23
N LYS A 22 9.39 -11.72 -4.70
CA LYS A 22 9.81 -12.54 -5.84
C LYS A 22 11.11 -13.26 -5.48
N PHE A 23 11.13 -14.58 -5.61
CA PHE A 23 12.29 -15.43 -5.28
C PHE A 23 12.86 -15.21 -3.87
N GLY A 24 12.00 -15.00 -2.87
CA GLY A 24 12.42 -14.76 -1.49
C GLY A 24 12.91 -13.34 -1.20
N GLN A 25 13.10 -12.49 -2.21
CA GLN A 25 13.42 -11.07 -2.05
C GLN A 25 12.14 -10.21 -2.05
N GLY A 26 12.07 -9.25 -1.14
CA GLY A 26 11.04 -8.21 -1.13
C GLY A 26 11.48 -7.04 -2.01
N LEU A 27 10.94 -6.94 -3.21
CA LEU A 27 11.20 -5.83 -4.12
C LEU A 27 10.17 -4.72 -3.89
N PRO A 28 10.59 -3.47 -3.64
CA PRO A 28 9.65 -2.36 -3.55
C PRO A 28 9.02 -2.13 -4.92
N VAL A 29 7.69 -2.20 -4.99
CA VAL A 29 6.93 -2.03 -6.25
C VAL A 29 6.11 -0.76 -6.27
N ALA A 30 5.77 -0.20 -5.11
CA ALA A 30 5.09 1.09 -5.04
C ALA A 30 5.43 1.81 -3.74
N PHE A 31 5.62 3.12 -3.85
CA PHE A 31 5.71 4.06 -2.74
C PHE A 31 4.47 4.93 -2.75
N CYS A 32 3.78 5.02 -1.62
CA CYS A 32 2.52 5.72 -1.52
C CYS A 32 2.60 6.73 -0.37
N LEU A 33 2.36 7.99 -0.67
CA LEU A 33 2.35 9.07 0.32
C LEU A 33 0.92 9.24 0.82
N LEU A 34 0.66 8.90 2.08
CA LEU A 34 -0.68 8.99 2.63
C LEU A 34 -0.82 10.25 3.49
N PRO A 35 -1.84 11.08 3.24
CA PRO A 35 -2.08 12.30 4.02
C PRO A 35 -2.58 12.00 5.44
N ASN A 36 -3.17 10.82 5.67
CA ASN A 36 -3.70 10.41 6.97
C ASN A 36 -3.77 8.87 7.11
N LYS A 37 -4.05 8.38 8.33
CA LYS A 37 -4.22 6.96 8.67
C LYS A 37 -5.69 6.52 8.77
N ARG A 38 -6.57 6.97 7.86
CA ARG A 38 -8.00 6.59 7.90
C ARG A 38 -8.27 5.44 6.95
N GLY A 39 -9.21 4.57 7.32
CA GLY A 39 -9.67 3.45 6.48
C GLY A 39 -10.02 3.89 5.05
N LYS A 40 -10.69 5.03 4.90
CA LYS A 40 -11.03 5.61 3.59
C LYS A 40 -9.80 5.88 2.71
N THR A 41 -8.72 6.40 3.28
CA THR A 41 -7.47 6.68 2.53
C THR A 41 -6.76 5.38 2.13
N TYR A 42 -6.88 4.32 2.94
CA TYR A 42 -6.42 2.99 2.54
C TYR A 42 -7.30 2.36 1.44
N THR A 43 -8.62 2.57 1.46
CA THR A 43 -9.51 2.13 0.39
C THR A 43 -9.17 2.81 -0.93
N GLU A 44 -9.04 4.14 -0.92
CA GLU A 44 -8.64 4.94 -2.07
C GLU A 44 -7.27 4.50 -2.62
N LEU A 45 -6.32 4.19 -1.73
CA LEU A 45 -5.01 3.65 -2.13
C LEU A 45 -5.14 2.33 -2.90
N ILE A 46 -5.90 1.37 -2.37
CA ILE A 46 -6.07 0.06 -3.00
C ILE A 46 -6.84 0.17 -4.32
N GLU A 47 -7.84 1.04 -4.41
CA GLU A 47 -8.55 1.33 -5.66
C GLU A 47 -7.62 1.92 -6.72
N GLN A 48 -6.81 2.92 -6.37
CA GLN A 48 -5.82 3.50 -7.28
C GLN A 48 -4.79 2.47 -7.74
N LEU A 49 -4.37 1.56 -6.86
CA LEU A 49 -3.47 0.45 -7.23
C LEU A 49 -4.13 -0.53 -8.21
N LYS A 50 -5.41 -0.86 -8.00
CA LYS A 50 -6.18 -1.71 -8.93
C LYS A 50 -6.32 -1.05 -10.30
N GLU A 51 -6.68 0.23 -10.33
CA GLU A 51 -6.82 1.02 -11.56
C GLU A 51 -5.47 1.12 -12.29
N LYS A 52 -4.38 1.39 -11.57
CA LYS A 52 -3.04 1.45 -12.14
C LYS A 52 -2.55 0.10 -12.66
N ALA A 53 -2.90 -0.99 -11.99
CA ALA A 53 -2.63 -2.33 -12.52
C ALA A 53 -3.43 -2.58 -13.81
N ASN A 54 -4.71 -2.24 -13.82
CA ASN A 54 -5.59 -2.42 -14.99
C ASN A 54 -5.10 -1.62 -16.20
N THR A 55 -4.68 -0.36 -16.02
CA THR A 55 -4.10 0.46 -17.09
C THR A 55 -2.79 -0.12 -17.63
N MET A 56 -2.04 -0.87 -16.83
CA MET A 56 -0.87 -1.63 -17.26
C MET A 56 -1.21 -3.00 -17.86
N GLY A 57 -2.50 -3.33 -18.04
CA GLY A 57 -2.97 -4.63 -18.53
C GLY A 57 -2.73 -5.78 -17.53
N LYS A 58 -2.53 -5.48 -16.25
CA LYS A 58 -2.25 -6.45 -15.19
C LYS A 58 -3.40 -6.52 -14.20
N GLN A 59 -3.68 -7.71 -13.69
CA GLN A 59 -4.68 -7.87 -12.63
C GLN A 59 -4.03 -7.74 -11.25
N PHE A 60 -4.51 -6.81 -10.43
CA PHE A 60 -4.09 -6.68 -9.03
C PHE A 60 -4.74 -7.79 -8.18
N LYS A 61 -4.10 -8.97 -8.17
CA LYS A 61 -4.48 -10.12 -7.32
C LYS A 61 -3.29 -10.59 -6.48
N PRO A 62 -2.97 -9.88 -5.38
CA PRO A 62 -1.94 -10.35 -4.46
C PRO A 62 -2.38 -11.68 -3.81
N LYS A 63 -1.51 -12.70 -3.83
CA LYS A 63 -1.79 -13.99 -3.14
C LYS A 63 -1.69 -13.88 -1.62
N ARG A 64 -0.90 -12.93 -1.12
CA ARG A 64 -0.65 -12.72 0.30
C ARG A 64 -0.32 -11.26 0.52
N ILE A 65 -1.01 -10.63 1.46
CA ILE A 65 -0.74 -9.27 1.91
C ILE A 65 -0.21 -9.38 3.33
N ILE A 66 1.02 -8.92 3.55
CA ILE A 66 1.61 -8.77 4.87
C ILE A 66 1.61 -7.28 5.14
N THR A 67 1.09 -6.85 6.27
CA THR A 67 1.03 -5.43 6.66
C THR A 67 1.20 -5.31 8.16
N ASP A 68 1.69 -4.17 8.63
CA ASP A 68 1.64 -3.82 10.05
C ASP A 68 0.19 -3.78 10.54
N TYR A 69 0.01 -4.05 11.83
CA TYR A 69 -1.30 -4.11 12.46
C TYR A 69 -1.94 -2.72 12.52
N GLU A 70 -2.72 -2.39 11.48
CA GLU A 70 -3.58 -1.21 11.43
C GLU A 70 -5.04 -1.67 11.35
N PRO A 71 -5.86 -1.46 12.41
CA PRO A 71 -7.23 -1.99 12.49
C PRO A 71 -8.15 -1.43 11.40
N THR A 72 -7.84 -0.26 10.85
CA THR A 72 -8.59 0.36 9.74
C THR A 72 -8.23 -0.19 8.36
N LEU A 73 -7.11 -0.89 8.22
CA LEU A 73 -6.62 -1.43 6.96
C LEU A 73 -7.11 -2.86 6.73
N LEU A 74 -7.18 -3.69 7.78
CA LEU A 74 -7.65 -5.08 7.72
C LEU A 74 -8.97 -5.27 6.92
N PRO A 75 -10.04 -4.48 7.12
CA PRO A 75 -11.29 -4.66 6.36
C PRO A 75 -11.20 -4.23 4.90
N VAL A 76 -10.14 -3.53 4.48
CA VAL A 76 -9.97 -3.02 3.11
C VAL A 76 -9.20 -4.00 2.23
N VAL A 77 -8.29 -4.77 2.83
CA VAL A 77 -7.44 -5.74 2.12
C VAL A 77 -7.90 -7.19 2.25
N GLY A 78 -8.88 -7.46 3.12
CA GLY A 78 -9.54 -8.77 3.29
C GLY A 78 -10.54 -9.11 2.19
#